data_AF-A0A5P8NZF6-F1
#
_entry.id   AF-A0A5P8NZF6-F1
#
_cell.length_a   1.000
_cell.length_b   1.000
_cell.length_c   1.000
_cell.angle_alpha   90.00
_cell.angle_beta   90.00
_cell.angle_gamma   90.00
#
_symmetry.space_group_name_H-M   'P 1'
#
loop_
_entity.id
_entity.type
_entity.pdbx_description
1 polymer ?
#
loop_
_entity_poly.entity_id
_entity_poly.type
_entity_poly.pdbx_seq_one_letter_code
_entity_poly.pdbx_strand_id
1 'polypeptide(L)' 'MEDAQDKIICNCGTKTVKQAVEIFKETDLPYKKAKKLVTECNKTCCRRPLMALFNMVDFGEIDYEEIDFLIDQMNNR' A
#
# COMPACT_ATOMS: atom_id res chain seq x y z
N MET A 1 -14.20 15.13 -1.43
CA MET A 1 -13.74 13.78 -1.83
C MET A 1 -12.55 13.51 -0.93
N GLU A 2 -12.60 12.47 -0.10
CA GLU A 2 -11.39 12.04 0.62
C GLU A 2 -10.40 11.54 -0.43
N ASP A 3 -9.23 12.17 -0.50
CA ASP A 3 -8.17 11.72 -1.40
C ASP A 3 -7.76 10.30 -0.99
N ALA A 4 -7.85 9.34 -1.92
CA ALA A 4 -7.44 7.94 -1.70
C ALA A 4 -5.98 7.82 -1.19
N GLN A 5 -5.18 8.88 -1.38
CA GLN A 5 -3.82 9.03 -0.88
C GLN A 5 -3.71 9.07 0.65
N ASP A 6 -4.72 9.62 1.33
CA ASP A 6 -4.74 9.79 2.79
C ASP A 6 -5.36 8.59 3.53
N LYS A 7 -5.96 7.65 2.80
CA LYS A 7 -6.47 6.41 3.39
C LYS A 7 -5.34 5.52 3.90
N ILE A 8 -5.64 4.80 4.98
CA ILE A 8 -4.73 3.82 5.57
C ILE A 8 -4.68 2.59 4.65
N ILE A 9 -3.51 2.27 4.11
CA ILE A 9 -3.34 1.15 3.16
C ILE A 9 -3.54 -0.23 3.80
N CYS A 10 -3.38 -0.30 5.11
CA CYS A 10 -3.38 -1.54 5.84
C CYS A 10 -3.80 -1.33 7.29
N ASN A 11 -4.88 -2.01 7.72
CA ASN A 11 -5.35 -1.97 9.12
C ASN A 11 -4.31 -2.47 10.13
N CYS A 12 -3.31 -3.22 9.67
CA CYS A 12 -2.23 -3.72 10.50
C CYS A 12 -1.14 -2.65 10.78
N GLY A 13 -1.14 -1.51 10.07
CA GLY A 13 -0.19 -0.41 10.25
C GLY A 13 -0.91 0.95 10.33
N THR A 14 -0.14 2.02 10.47
CA THR A 14 -0.65 3.40 10.56
C THR A 14 -0.32 4.25 9.33
N LYS A 15 0.37 3.66 8.34
CA LYS A 15 0.82 4.37 7.15
C LYS A 15 -0.31 4.59 6.16
N THR A 16 -0.38 5.79 5.59
CA THR A 16 -1.29 6.11 4.49
C THR A 16 -0.75 5.60 3.16
N VAL A 17 -1.58 5.58 2.12
CA VAL A 17 -1.16 5.24 0.75
C VAL A 17 0.00 6.14 0.31
N LYS A 18 -0.08 7.44 0.56
CA LYS A 18 0.98 8.40 0.23
C LYS A 18 2.31 8.05 0.90
N GLN A 19 2.28 7.76 2.20
CA GLN A 19 3.49 7.36 2.94
C GLN A 19 4.05 6.04 2.42
N ALA A 20 3.19 5.09 2.06
CA ALA A 20 3.61 3.83 1.47
C ALA A 20 4.28 4.03 0.11
N VAL A 21 3.77 4.94 -0.73
CA VAL A 21 4.38 5.34 -1.99
C VAL A 21 5.77 5.92 -1.78
N GLU A 22 5.93 6.84 -0.84
CA GLU A 22 7.24 7.44 -0.52
C GLU A 22 8.25 6.37 -0.09
N ILE A 23 7.85 5.48 0.83
CA ILE A 23 8.69 4.36 1.26
C ILE A 23 9.07 3.45 0.09
N PHE A 24 8.13 3.15 -0.81
CA PHE A 24 8.39 2.31 -1.98
C PHE A 24 9.28 2.99 -3.02
N LYS A 25 9.19 4.32 -3.17
CA LYS A 25 10.08 5.08 -4.06
C LYS A 25 11.49 5.23 -3.52
N GLU A 26 11.65 5.34 -2.21
CA GLU A 26 12.96 5.45 -1.56
C GLU A 26 13.65 4.08 -1.39
N THR A 27 12.96 2.96 -1.63
CA THR A 27 13.48 1.63 -1.36
C THR A 27 13.57 0.76 -2.62
N ASP A 28 14.79 0.33 -2.94
CA ASP A 28 15.05 -0.74 -3.93
C ASP A 28 14.87 -2.15 -3.34
N LEU A 29 14.24 -2.27 -2.17
CA LEU A 29 14.10 -3.53 -1.47
C LEU A 29 12.99 -4.38 -2.10
N PRO A 30 13.14 -5.72 -2.13
CA PRO A 30 12.09 -6.60 -2.62
C PRO A 30 10.83 -6.48 -1.78
N TYR A 31 9.66 -6.70 -2.39
CA TYR A 31 8.33 -6.57 -1.77
C TYR A 31 8.23 -7.08 -0.32
N LYS A 32 8.83 -8.24 0.02
CA LYS A 32 8.79 -8.78 1.39
C LYS A 32 9.39 -7.82 2.44
N LYS A 33 10.48 -7.14 2.10
CA LYS A 33 11.16 -6.18 2.97
C LYS A 33 10.46 -4.82 2.92
N ALA A 34 10.13 -4.33 1.73
CA ALA A 34 9.41 -3.07 1.53
C ALA A 34 8.07 -3.06 2.28
N LYS A 35 7.29 -4.14 2.16
CA LYS A 35 6.05 -4.35 2.92
C LYS A 35 6.27 -4.20 4.43
N LYS A 36 7.34 -4.78 4.97
CA LYS A 36 7.62 -4.74 6.40
C LYS A 36 7.92 -3.32 6.90
N LEU A 37 8.49 -2.46 6.05
CA LEU A 37 8.69 -1.03 6.35
C LEU A 37 7.37 -0.26 6.44
N VAL A 38 6.38 -0.63 5.62
CA VAL A 38 5.08 0.04 5.58
C VAL A 38 4.14 -0.47 6.68
N THR A 39 4.05 -1.79 6.89
CA THR A 39 3.04 -2.38 7.78
C THR A 39 3.56 -2.81 9.14
N GLU A 40 4.88 -2.91 9.32
CA GLU A 40 5.53 -3.48 10.52
C GLU A 40 4.97 -4.85 10.94
N CYS A 41 4.32 -5.54 10.00
CA CYS A 41 3.47 -6.70 10.25
C CYS A 41 3.84 -7.86 9.32
N ASN A 42 3.92 -9.06 9.90
CA ASN A 42 4.20 -10.30 9.16
C ASN A 42 2.93 -10.96 8.58
N LYS A 43 1.73 -10.47 8.90
CA LYS A 43 0.46 -11.06 8.42
C LYS A 43 0.21 -10.72 6.96
N THR A 44 -0.59 -11.55 6.29
CA THR A 44 -1.00 -11.35 4.87
C THR A 44 -2.24 -10.47 4.70
N CYS A 45 -2.73 -9.81 5.77
CA CYS A 45 -3.93 -8.96 5.81
C CYS A 45 -4.04 -8.02 4.60
N CYS A 46 -2.94 -7.33 4.28
CA CYS A 46 -2.93 -6.23 3.32
C CYS A 46 -2.14 -6.57 2.05
N ARG A 47 -1.99 -7.87 1.73
CA ARG A 47 -1.12 -8.31 0.63
C ARG A 47 -1.54 -7.71 -0.71
N ARG A 48 -2.83 -7.72 -1.04
CA ARG A 48 -3.34 -7.24 -2.33
C ARG A 48 -3.08 -5.75 -2.56
N PRO A 49 -3.56 -4.82 -1.71
CA PRO A 49 -3.34 -3.39 -1.93
C PRO A 49 -1.86 -3.02 -1.91
N LEU A 50 -1.05 -3.60 -1.00
CA LEU A 50 0.38 -3.30 -0.94
C LEU A 50 1.17 -3.84 -2.12
N MET A 51 0.80 -5.02 -2.65
CA MET A 51 1.51 -5.59 -3.79
C MET A 51 1.16 -4.85 -5.09
N ALA A 52 -0.10 -4.43 -5.24
CA ALA A 52 -0.51 -3.55 -6.32
C ALA A 52 0.24 -2.22 -6.24
N LEU A 53 0.25 -1.56 -5.08
CA LEU A 53 0.94 -0.28 -4.90
C LEU A 53 2.45 -0.41 -5.15
N PHE A 54 3.07 -1.48 -4.66
CA PHE A 54 4.50 -1.73 -4.89
C PHE A 54 4.81 -1.87 -6.39
N ASN A 55 4.01 -2.65 -7.12
CA ASN A 55 4.18 -2.80 -8.56
C ASN A 55 3.94 -1.46 -9.30
N MET A 56 2.87 -0.74 -8.97
CA MET A 56 2.56 0.57 -9.54
C MET A 56 3.69 1.57 -9.35
N VAL A 57 4.30 1.59 -8.17
CA VAL A 57 5.47 2.44 -7.88
C VAL A 57 6.68 2.03 -8.71
N ASP A 58 6.93 0.72 -8.85
CA ASP A 58 8.02 0.17 -9.66
C ASP A 58 7.87 0.50 -11.16
N PHE A 59 6.63 0.46 -11.68
CA PHE A 59 6.30 0.85 -13.06
C PHE A 59 6.21 2.37 -13.27
N GLY A 60 6.09 3.16 -12.20
CA GLY A 60 5.98 4.63 -12.27
C GLY A 60 4.59 5.19 -12.55
N GLU A 61 3.57 4.33 -12.63
CA GLU A 61 2.16 4.70 -12.85
C GLU A 61 1.33 4.26 -11.64
N ILE A 62 0.81 5.22 -10.87
CA ILE A 62 0.04 4.95 -9.65
C ILE A 62 -1.43 5.24 -9.89
N ASP A 63 -2.25 4.19 -9.90
CA ASP A 63 -3.69 4.28 -9.92
C ASP A 63 -4.23 4.31 -8.49
N TYR A 64 -4.55 5.51 -8.01
CA TYR A 64 -5.10 5.69 -6.66
C TYR A 64 -6.54 5.18 -6.54
N GLU A 65 -7.31 5.11 -7.62
CA GLU A 65 -8.69 4.61 -7.61
C GLU A 65 -8.70 3.08 -7.45
N GLU A 66 -7.80 2.38 -8.15
CA GLU A 66 -7.63 0.94 -7.99
C GLU A 66 -7.19 0.58 -6.57
N ILE A 67 -6.23 1.34 -6.01
CA ILE A 67 -5.78 1.12 -4.62
C ILE A 67 -6.90 1.34 -3.63
N ASP A 68 -7.71 2.39 -3.84
CA ASP A 68 -8.86 2.67 -2.99
C ASP A 68 -9.85 1.51 -2.98
N PHE A 69 -10.20 1.02 -4.17
CA PHE A 69 -11.08 -0.12 -4.34
C PHE A 69 -10.53 -1.39 -3.66
N LEU A 70 -9.22 -1.64 -3.76
CA LEU A 70 -8.57 -2.79 -3.12
C LEU A 70 -8.57 -2.69 -1.59
N ILE A 71 -8.41 -1.48 -1.03
CA ILE A 71 -8.51 -1.24 0.41
C ILE A 71 -9.95 -1.46 0.89
N ASP A 72 -10.94 -0.93 0.17
CA ASP A 72 -12.35 -1.11 0.52
C ASP A 72 -12.79 -2.58 0.41
N GLN A 73 -12.30 -3.30 -0.61
CA GLN A 73 -12.54 -4.74 -0.75
C GLN A 73 -11.90 -5.56 0.39
N MET A 74 -10.74 -5.12 0.90
CA MET A 74 -10.10 -5.74 2.06
C MET A 74 -10.89 -5.49 3.34
N ASN A 75 -11.46 -4.29 3.51
CA ASN A 75 -12.19 -3.88 4.72
C ASN A 75 -13.61 -4.45 4.80
N ASN A 76 -14.26 -4.69 3.65
CA ASN A 76 -15.60 -5.30 3.58
C ASN A 76 -15.61 -6.83 3.73
N ARG A 77 -14.55 -7.43 4.29
CA ARG A 77 -14.34 -8.88 4.35
C ARG A 77 -14.08 -9.35 5.77
#